data_AF-A0A7W0MMF5-F1
#
_entry.id   AF-A0A7W0MMF5-F1
#
_cell.length_a   1.000
_cell.length_b   1.000
_cell.length_c   1.000
_cell.angle_alpha   90.00
_cell.angle_beta   90.00
_cell.angle_gamma   90.00
#
_symmetry.space_group_name_H-M   'P 1'
#
loop_
_entity.id
_entity.type
_entity.pdbx_description
1 polymer ?
#
loop_
_entity_poly.entity_id
_entity_poly.type
_entity_poly.pdbx_seq_one_letter_code
_entity_poly.pdbx_strand_id
1 'polypeptide(L)' 'MIRLEELTKVFDTPNGPVVAADKVTMEVLAGEICVLLGPSGCG' A
#
# COMPACT_ATOMS: atom_id res chain seq x y z
N MET A 1 -4.36 16.20 4.62
CA MET A 1 -4.36 14.95 5.40
C MET A 1 -4.70 13.83 4.44
N ILE A 2 -3.89 12.78 4.40
CA ILE A 2 -4.15 11.54 3.68
C ILE A 2 -4.32 10.44 4.73
N ARG A 3 -5.36 9.62 4.60
CA ARG A 3 -5.64 8.51 5.53
C ARG A 3 -6.00 7.26 4.74
N LEU A 4 -5.38 6.14 5.10
CA LEU A 4 -5.69 4.79 4.63
C LEU A 4 -6.15 3.95 5.82
N GLU A 5 -7.22 3.18 5.65
CA GLU A 5 -7.80 2.32 6.69
C GLU A 5 -8.00 0.93 6.11
N GLU A 6 -7.29 -0.06 6.67
CA GLU A 6 -7.31 -1.47 6.25
C GLU A 6 -7.27 -1.67 4.72
N LEU A 7 -6.51 -0.84 4.00
CA LEU A 7 -6.46 -0.88 2.54
C LEU A 7 -5.84 -2.19 2.06
N THR A 8 -6.58 -2.92 1.23
CA THR A 8 -6.10 -4.13 0.57
C THR A 8 -6.15 -3.95 -0.94
N LYS A 9 -5.05 -4.26 -1.64
CA LYS A 9 -4.97 -4.27 -3.09
C LYS A 9 -4.56 -5.65 -3.56
N VAL A 10 -5.42 -6.26 -4.37
CA VAL A 10 -5.16 -7.53 -5.06
C VAL A 10 -5.09 -7.28 -6.57
N PHE A 11 -4.14 -7.93 -7.22
CA PHE A 11 -4.03 -8.04 -8.66
C PHE A 11 -4.30 -9.48 -9.09
N ASP A 12 -5.20 -9.67 -10.04
CA ASP A 12 -5.37 -10.96 -10.70
C ASP A 12 -4.26 -11.14 -11.74
N THR A 13 -3.43 -12.17 -11.59
CA THR A 13 -2.34 -12.47 -12.52
C THR A 13 -2.51 -13.88 -13.11
N PRO A 14 -1.86 -14.20 -14.25
CA PRO A 14 -1.90 -15.56 -14.81
C PRO A 14 -1.42 -16.66 -13.85
N ASN A 15 -0.58 -16.31 -12.88
CA ASN A 15 -0.03 -17.26 -11.89
C ASN A 15 -0.87 -17.30 -10.59
N GLY A 16 -2.03 -16.64 -10.56
CA GLY A 16 -2.90 -16.51 -9.40
C GLY A 16 -2.97 -15.08 -8.86
N PRO A 17 -3.84 -14.83 -7.87
CA PRO A 17 -3.97 -13.51 -7.26
C PRO A 17 -2.71 -13.14 -6.48
N VAL A 18 -2.26 -11.90 -6.62
CA VAL A 18 -1.16 -11.31 -5.86
C VAL A 18 -1.72 -10.23 -4.94
N VAL A 19 -1.52 -10.39 -3.64
CA VAL A 19 -1.85 -9.36 -2.65
C VAL A 19 -0.68 -8.38 -2.57
N ALA A 20 -0.85 -7.23 -3.19
CA ALA A 20 0.12 -6.15 -3.29
C ALA A 20 0.18 -5.34 -1.98
N ALA A 21 -0.99 -4.91 -1.51
CA ALA A 21 -1.15 -4.31 -0.19
C ALA A 21 -2.13 -5.16 0.63
N ASP A 22 -1.78 -5.48 1.88
CA ASP A 22 -2.64 -6.23 2.79
C ASP A 22 -2.95 -5.38 4.03
N LYS A 23 -4.22 -4.99 4.18
CA LYS A 23 -4.76 -4.23 5.33
C LYS A 23 -3.89 -3.05 5.80
N VAL A 24 -3.36 -2.28 4.86
CA VAL A 24 -2.48 -1.14 5.16
C VAL A 24 -3.28 -0.02 5.81
N THR A 25 -2.84 0.41 6.99
CA THR A 25 -3.38 1.57 7.71
C THR A 25 -2.27 2.59 7.90
N MET A 26 -2.50 3.82 7.45
CA MET A 26 -1.50 4.89 7.44
C MET A 26 -2.17 6.27 7.47
N GLU A 27 -1.52 7.24 8.10
CA GLU A 27 -1.92 8.65 8.06
C GLU A 27 -0.71 9.53 7.68
N VAL A 28 -0.95 10.55 6.86
CA VAL A 28 0.00 11.61 6.52
C VAL A 28 -0.69 12.95 6.76
N LEU A 29 -0.17 13.73 7.71
CA LEU A 29 -0.76 15.00 8.11
C LEU A 29 -0.52 16.10 7.06
N ALA A 30 -1.26 17.20 7.17
CA ALA A 30 -1.07 18.33 6.26
C ALA A 30 0.33 18.95 6.46
N GLY A 31 1.08 19.11 5.37
CA GLY A 31 2.45 19.68 5.41
C GLY A 31 3.56 18.64 5.62
N GLU A 32 3.24 17.37 5.81
CA GLU A 32 4.25 16.30 5.95
C GLU A 32 4.70 15.74 4.60
N ILE A 33 5.94 15.24 4.59
CA ILE A 33 6.50 14.44 3.50
C ILE A 33 6.58 13.00 3.98
N CYS A 34 5.90 12.09 3.28
CA CYS A 34 5.96 10.65 3.52
C CYS A 34 6.72 9.97 2.37
N VAL A 35 7.69 9.13 2.70
CA VAL A 35 8.45 8.33 1.73
C VAL A 35 8.21 6.85 2.04
N LEU A 36 7.75 6.11 1.04
CA LEU A 36 7.65 4.65 1.11
C LEU A 36 8.91 4.05 0.47
N LEU A 37 9.63 3.21 1.21
CA LEU A 37 10.87 2.59 0.76
C LEU A 37 10.76 1.06 0.86
N GLY A 38 11.14 0.37 -0.20
CA GLY A 38 11.28 -1.08 -0.21
C GLY A 38 11.86 -1.62 -1.51
N PRO A 39 12.23 -2.91 -1.55
CA PRO A 39 12.77 -3.57 -2.74
C PRO A 39 11.73 -3.71 -3.86
N SER A 40 12.17 -4.06 -5.06
CA SER A 40 11.27 -4.31 -6.19
C SER A 40 10.19 -5.34 -5.85
N GLY A 41 8.92 -4.94 -6.00
CA GLY A 41 7.75 -5.80 -5.75
C GLY A 41 7.35 -5.95 -4.27
N CYS A 42 7.83 -5.10 -3.36
CA CYS A 42 7.49 -5.17 -1.93
C CYS A 42 6.09 -4.65 -1.58
N GLY A 43 5.35 -4.14 -2.56
CA GLY A 43 4.02 -3.58 -2.43
C GLY A 43 3.37 -3.51 -3.79
#